data_AF-A0A0K2TWC8-F1
#
_entry.id   AF-A0A0K2TWC8-F1
#
_cell.length_a   1.000
_cell.length_b   1.000
_cell.length_c   1.000
_cell.angle_alpha   90.00
_cell.angle_beta   90.00
_cell.angle_gamma   90.00
#
_symmetry.space_group_name_H-M   'P 1'
#
loop_
_entity.id
_entity.type
_entity.pdbx_description
1 polymer ?
#
loop_
_entity_poly.entity_id
_entity_poly.type
_entity_poly.pdbx_seq_one_letter_code
_entity_poly.pdbx_strand_id
1 'polypeptide(L)'
;MTRPNVICHIYVQDGEPAYTSGMTQDWLAAHMPFWNKNIWPPQSPVLNPLDYSVWWQIEKKACATRHPNLDSLKASVNEQWPVMEDHYIINV
;
A
#
# COMPACT_ATOMS: atom_id res chain seq x y z
N MET A 1 26.22 7.44 -24.88
CA MET A 1 26.17 7.11 -23.45
C MET A 1 24.70 7.12 -23.02
N THR A 2 24.02 5.98 -23.11
CA THR A 2 22.69 5.81 -22.54
C THR A 2 22.86 5.68 -21.03
N ARG A 3 22.21 6.56 -20.26
CA ARG A 3 22.11 6.37 -18.81
C ARG A 3 21.40 5.02 -18.60
N PRO A 4 21.93 4.09 -17.80
CA PRO A 4 21.17 2.89 -17.45
C PRO A 4 19.85 3.35 -16.82
N ASN A 5 18.75 2.64 -17.12
CA ASN A 5 17.46 2.83 -16.47
C ASN A 5 17.65 2.63 -14.96
N VAL A 6 17.93 3.70 -14.22
CA VAL A 6 17.93 3.69 -12.77
C VAL A 6 16.46 3.69 -12.36
N ILE A 7 15.93 2.52 -12.07
CA ILE A 7 14.62 2.40 -11.44
C ILE A 7 14.77 2.99 -10.04
N CYS A 8 14.15 4.14 -9.81
CA CYS A 8 14.09 4.79 -8.50
C CYS A 8 12.77 4.35 -7.84
N HIS A 9 12.87 3.62 -6.73
CA HIS A 9 11.71 3.29 -5.91
C HIS A 9 11.54 4.35 -4.82
N ILE A 10 10.31 4.78 -4.59
CA ILE A 10 9.94 5.68 -3.51
C ILE A 10 8.92 4.96 -2.63
N TYR A 11 9.15 4.94 -1.32
CA TYR A 11 8.16 4.45 -0.37
C TYR A 11 7.07 5.51 -0.12
N VAL A 12 5.83 5.06 -0.20
CA VAL A 12 4.60 5.87 -0.15
C VAL A 12 3.68 5.23 0.88
N GLN A 13 3.13 6.02 1.81
CA GLN A 13 2.24 5.60 2.90
C GLN A 13 1.31 6.77 3.25
N ASP A 14 0.16 6.53 3.87
CA ASP A 14 -0.76 7.60 4.25
C ASP A 14 -0.24 8.52 5.39
N GLY A 15 -1.05 9.53 5.73
CA GLY A 15 -0.76 10.54 6.75
C GLY A 15 -1.17 10.17 8.18
N GLU A 16 -1.35 8.90 8.53
CA GLU A 16 -1.75 8.49 9.89
C GLU A 16 -0.71 8.92 10.97
N PRO A 17 -1.11 9.20 12.22
CA PRO A 17 -0.23 9.70 13.28
C PRO A 17 0.99 8.80 13.57
N ALA A 18 0.85 7.48 13.42
CA ALA A 18 1.97 6.55 13.63
C ALA A 18 3.08 6.76 12.58
N TYR A 19 2.69 7.04 11.33
CA TYR A 19 3.60 7.22 10.20
C TYR A 19 4.19 8.63 10.14
N THR A 20 3.49 9.64 10.65
CA THR A 20 3.95 11.03 10.71
C THR A 20 4.79 11.35 11.97
N SER A 21 4.94 10.39 12.88
CA SER A 21 5.78 10.51 14.08
C SER A 21 7.25 10.74 13.75
N GLY A 22 7.97 11.46 14.61
CA GLY A 22 9.41 11.74 14.40
C GLY A 22 10.23 10.46 14.28
N MET A 23 9.98 9.49 15.17
CA MET A 23 10.69 8.20 15.16
C MET A 23 10.53 7.46 13.83
N THR A 24 9.31 7.38 13.28
CA THR A 24 9.08 6.74 11.99
C THR A 24 9.73 7.50 10.83
N GLN A 25 9.62 8.82 10.81
CA GLN A 25 10.21 9.67 9.77
C GLN A 25 11.75 9.60 9.76
N ASP A 26 12.37 9.62 10.94
CA ASP A 26 13.83 9.51 11.09
C ASP A 26 14.32 8.13 10.64
N TRP A 27 13.59 7.07 11.01
CA TRP A 27 13.91 5.72 10.56
C TRP A 27 13.80 5.62 9.04
N LEU A 28 12.71 6.09 8.43
CA LEU A 28 12.54 6.04 6.98
C LEU A 28 13.65 6.84 6.25
N ALA A 29 13.96 8.04 6.73
CA ALA A 29 15.02 8.88 6.16
C ALA A 29 16.40 8.21 6.18
N ALA A 30 16.68 7.38 7.18
CA ALA A 30 17.94 6.64 7.28
C ALA A 30 18.01 5.37 6.41
N HIS A 31 16.87 4.80 6.01
CA HIS A 31 16.82 3.47 5.39
C HIS A 31 16.34 3.45 3.94
N MET A 32 15.52 4.42 3.50
CA MET A 32 14.97 4.41 2.15
C MET A 32 14.49 5.77 1.65
N PRO A 33 14.49 5.98 0.31
CA PRO A 33 13.76 7.08 -0.30
C PRO A 33 12.26 6.94 -0.01
N PHE A 34 11.63 7.99 0.52
CA PHE A 34 10.21 7.98 0.85
C PHE A 34 9.59 9.38 0.72
N TRP A 35 8.27 9.43 0.63
CA TRP A 35 7.54 10.67 0.78
C TRP A 35 7.36 11.02 2.25
N ASN A 36 8.01 12.10 2.68
CA ASN A 36 7.89 12.58 4.05
C ASN A 36 6.48 13.10 4.34
N LYS A 37 6.18 13.24 5.64
CA LYS A 37 4.85 13.65 6.12
C LYS A 37 4.31 14.96 5.56
N ASN A 38 5.16 15.84 5.04
CA ASN A 38 4.73 17.14 4.50
C ASN A 38 4.22 17.05 3.06
N ILE A 39 4.42 15.91 2.39
CA ILE A 39 3.94 15.66 1.03
C ILE A 39 2.46 15.24 1.03
N TRP A 40 2.00 14.63 2.12
CA TRP A 40 0.62 14.15 2.25
C TRP A 40 -0.32 15.26 2.73
N PRO A 41 -1.38 15.56 1.97
CA PRO A 41 -2.46 16.37 2.52
C PRO A 41 -3.16 15.60 3.65
N PRO A 42 -3.59 16.28 4.74
CA PRO A 42 -4.29 15.63 5.84
C PRO A 42 -5.53 14.87 5.36
N GLN A 43 -5.82 13.73 5.99
CA GLN A 43 -7.08 12.98 5.82
C GLN A 43 -7.45 12.69 4.35
N SER A 44 -6.46 12.26 3.55
CA SER A 44 -6.65 12.04 2.12
C SER A 44 -6.53 10.55 1.74
N PRO A 45 -7.50 9.70 2.14
CA PRO A 45 -7.50 8.27 1.80
C PRO A 45 -7.59 8.05 0.27
N VAL A 46 -8.12 9.03 -0.46
CA VAL A 46 -8.18 9.03 -1.94
C VAL A 46 -6.81 9.08 -2.62
N LEU A 47 -5.73 9.34 -1.88
CA LEU A 47 -4.38 9.44 -2.44
C LEU A 47 -3.52 8.20 -2.21
N ASN A 48 -4.00 7.22 -1.44
CA ASN A 48 -3.29 5.97 -1.22
C ASN A 48 -3.86 4.89 -2.16
N PRO A 49 -3.09 4.42 -3.18
CA PRO A 49 -3.47 3.33 -4.08
C PRO A 49 -4.00 2.08 -3.37
N LEU A 50 -3.48 1.82 -2.17
CA LEU A 50 -3.95 0.72 -1.36
C LEU A 50 -5.42 0.93 -0.93
N ASP A 51 -5.76 2.13 -0.44
CA ASP A 51 -7.07 2.44 0.14
C ASP A 51 -8.16 2.66 -0.92
N TYR A 52 -7.88 3.39 -2.00
CA TYR A 52 -8.91 3.67 -3.00
C TYR A 52 -9.13 2.54 -4.02
N SER A 53 -8.23 1.55 -4.10
CA SER A 53 -8.28 0.52 -5.14
C SER A 53 -7.94 -0.89 -4.65
N VAL A 54 -6.71 -1.13 -4.17
CA VAL A 54 -6.21 -2.51 -3.94
C VAL A 54 -7.01 -3.21 -2.84
N TRP A 55 -7.24 -2.54 -1.70
CA TRP A 55 -7.98 -3.13 -0.59
C TRP A 55 -9.42 -3.45 -0.97
N TRP A 56 -10.09 -2.57 -1.73
CA TRP A 56 -11.44 -2.81 -2.21
C TRP A 56 -11.53 -4.08 -3.07
N GLN A 57 -10.58 -4.28 -3.99
CA GLN A 57 -10.57 -5.43 -4.88
C GLN A 57 -10.33 -6.74 -4.12
N ILE A 58 -9.41 -6.73 -3.15
CA ILE A 58 -9.14 -7.89 -2.30
C ILE A 58 -10.34 -8.18 -1.41
N GLU A 59 -10.90 -7.18 -0.74
CA GLU A 59 -12.08 -7.33 0.11
C GLU A 59 -13.25 -7.91 -0.68
N LYS A 60 -13.53 -7.37 -1.88
CA LYS A 60 -14.62 -7.86 -2.74
C LYS A 60 -14.51 -9.36 -3.05
N LYS A 61 -13.29 -9.88 -3.26
CA LYS A 61 -13.07 -11.28 -3.59
C LYS A 61 -12.94 -12.17 -2.35
N ALA A 62 -12.11 -11.76 -1.38
CA ALA A 62 -11.83 -12.52 -0.18
C ALA A 62 -13.05 -12.57 0.74
N CYS A 63 -13.84 -11.49 0.83
CA CYS A 63 -15.03 -11.40 1.67
C CYS A 63 -16.34 -11.65 0.90
N ALA A 64 -16.29 -12.24 -0.30
CA ALA A 64 -17.48 -12.61 -1.07
C ALA A 64 -18.40 -13.60 -0.31
N THR A 65 -17.83 -14.34 0.64
CA THR A 65 -18.55 -15.22 1.57
C THR A 65 -18.13 -14.95 3.00
N ARG A 66 -19.03 -15.22 3.96
CA ARG A 66 -18.73 -15.06 5.39
C ARG A 66 -17.70 -16.11 5.86
N HIS A 67 -16.69 -15.64 6.58
CA HIS A 67 -15.66 -16.49 7.20
C HIS A 67 -16.05 -16.91 8.62
N PRO A 68 -15.87 -18.20 8.98
CA PRO A 68 -16.18 -18.69 10.34
C PRO A 68 -15.18 -18.22 11.40
N ASN A 69 -13.95 -17.86 11.02
CA ASN A 69 -12.90 -17.41 11.94
C ASN A 69 -11.80 -16.59 11.23
N LEU A 70 -10.88 -16.03 12.02
CA LEU A 70 -9.77 -15.22 11.52
C LEU A 70 -8.84 -15.97 10.57
N ASP A 71 -8.59 -17.26 10.81
CA ASP A 71 -7.66 -18.05 9.99
C ASP A 71 -8.24 -18.29 8.59
N SER A 72 -9.54 -18.57 8.49
CA SER A 72 -10.23 -18.67 7.20
C SER A 72 -10.21 -17.34 6.43
N LEU A 73 -10.37 -16.21 7.11
CA LEU A 73 -10.25 -14.89 6.48
C LEU A 73 -8.83 -14.64 5.96
N LYS A 74 -7.79 -14.90 6.78
CA LYS A 74 -6.39 -14.76 6.39
C LYS A 74 -6.04 -15.64 5.19
N ALA A 75 -6.49 -16.90 5.19
CA ALA A 75 -6.29 -17.82 4.07
C ALA A 75 -6.91 -17.24 2.79
N SER A 76 -8.16 -16.79 2.87
CA SER A 76 -8.86 -16.21 1.71
C SER A 76 -8.17 -14.95 1.17
N VAL A 77 -7.74 -14.03 2.05
CA VAL A 77 -6.97 -12.83 1.63
C VAL A 77 -5.66 -13.23 0.94
N ASN A 78 -4.92 -14.18 1.51
CA ASN A 78 -3.66 -14.66 0.96
C ASN A 78 -3.84 -15.39 -0.38
N GLU A 79 -4.98 -16.03 -0.62
CA GLU A 79 -5.32 -16.62 -1.91
C GLU A 79 -5.65 -15.55 -2.97
N GLN A 80 -6.31 -14.45 -2.57
CA GLN A 80 -6.72 -13.39 -3.51
C GLN A 80 -5.59 -12.43 -3.88
N TRP A 81 -4.61 -12.21 -3.00
CA TRP A 81 -3.48 -11.33 -3.27
C TRP A 81 -2.67 -11.70 -4.53
N PRO A 82 -2.14 -12.92 -4.68
CA PRO A 82 -1.28 -13.28 -5.82
C PRO A 82 -2.04 -13.43 -7.15
N VAL A 83 -3.37 -13.53 -7.11
CA VAL A 83 -4.21 -13.64 -8.33
C VAL A 83 -4.66 -12.27 -8.85
N MET A 84 -4.32 -11.19 -8.16
CA MET A 84 -4.54 -9.84 -8.67
C MET A 84 -3.60 -9.59 -9.84
N GLU A 85 -4.15 -9.28 -11.01
CA GLU A 85 -3.37 -9.10 -12.22
C GLU A 85 -2.48 -7.86 -12.15
N ASP A 86 -1.23 -7.97 -12.61
CA ASP A 86 -0.28 -6.84 -12.62
C ASP A 86 -0.85 -5.60 -13.30
N HIS A 87 -1.64 -5.80 -14.37
CA HIS A 87 -2.28 -4.70 -15.10
C HIS A 87 -3.22 -3.87 -14.20
N TYR A 88 -3.81 -4.48 -13.18
CA TYR A 88 -4.68 -3.77 -12.24
C TYR A 88 -3.84 -2.81 -11.40
N ILE A 89 -2.70 -3.29 -10.87
CA ILE A 89 -1.79 -2.53 -9.99
C ILE A 89 -1.11 -1.38 -10.74
N ILE A 90 -0.72 -1.61 -12.00
CA ILE A 90 -0.03 -0.62 -12.83
C ILE A 90 -0.94 0.57 -13.21
N ASN A 91 -2.26 0.35 -13.26
CA ASN A 91 -3.25 1.36 -13.68
C ASN A 91 -4.09 1.91 -12.52
N VAL A 92 -3.70 1.63 -11.26
CA VAL A 92 -4.32 2.25 -10.07
C VAL A 92 -4.08 3.75 -10.07
#